data_AF-A0A2A4LLT5-F1
#
_entry.id   AF-A0A2A4LLT5-F1
#
_cell.length_a   1.000
_cell.length_b   1.000
_cell.length_c   1.000
_cell.angle_alpha   90.00
_cell.angle_beta   90.00
_cell.angle_gamma   90.00
#
_symmetry.space_group_name_H-M   'P 1'
#
loop_
_entity.id
_entity.type
_entity.pdbx_description
1 polymer ?
#
loop_
_entity_poly.entity_id
_entity_poly.type
_entity_poly.pdbx_seq_one_letter_code
_entity_poly.pdbx_strand_id
1 'polypeptide(L)'
;MRALKLPMISTAHLWGKLTPFMAMVMPVAVRLTLIWQAILVSWMENEMKNIYTNKVFKKLTIIVACLSLSACYQTVPSTMGPGDLSQPEYKRNHPISVKKGMAEINFTLPKKSGGLSPNQTAIAAQFIIDYMDKGQGHFEIWRPKGHLNSQAIKSAHQKVRSILYEAAIPATAVTYHSFDANGSDDAPLGLKFERYFATASKCGRQMGNLSQNFKNENYSNFGCAYQNNIAKMISNPKDLLGPATMSSASAERHQIIWAKYIQGTSTGATRSEAEKVSISEVAR
;
A
#
# COMPACT_ATOMS: atom_id res chain seq x y z
N MET A 1 -53.29 32.33 2.92
CA MET A 1 -52.04 32.82 3.56
C MET A 1 -51.27 33.64 2.54
N ARG A 2 -50.87 34.86 2.93
CA ARG A 2 -50.38 35.95 2.06
C ARG A 2 -49.09 35.58 1.33
N ALA A 3 -49.08 35.74 0.01
CA ALA A 3 -47.88 35.72 -0.81
C ALA A 3 -47.05 36.99 -0.56
N LEU A 4 -45.81 36.84 -0.12
CA LEU A 4 -44.83 37.92 -0.05
C LEU A 4 -44.48 38.39 -1.47
N LYS A 5 -44.87 39.62 -1.81
CA LYS A 5 -44.31 40.37 -2.94
C LYS A 5 -42.93 40.90 -2.53
N LEU A 6 -41.86 40.39 -3.15
CA LEU A 6 -40.56 41.05 -3.15
C LEU A 6 -40.57 42.16 -4.22
N PRO A 7 -40.16 43.40 -3.90
CA PRO A 7 -40.06 44.45 -4.91
C PRO A 7 -38.82 44.21 -5.78
N MET A 8 -39.01 44.15 -7.10
CA MET A 8 -37.93 44.36 -8.07
C MET A 8 -37.44 45.80 -7.92
N ILE A 9 -36.24 45.95 -7.37
CA ILE A 9 -35.53 47.23 -7.32
C ILE A 9 -35.14 47.55 -8.77
N SER A 10 -35.77 48.60 -9.32
CA SER A 10 -35.42 49.18 -10.61
C SER A 10 -33.99 49.73 -10.55
N THR A 11 -33.09 49.12 -11.31
CA THR A 11 -31.68 49.54 -11.45
C THR A 11 -31.51 50.88 -12.16
N ALA A 12 -32.61 51.50 -12.64
CA ALA A 12 -32.59 52.78 -13.34
C ALA A 12 -32.21 53.98 -12.44
N HIS A 13 -32.36 53.90 -11.11
CA HIS A 13 -32.08 55.03 -10.22
C HIS A 13 -30.62 55.15 -9.74
N LEU A 14 -29.77 54.15 -9.98
CA LEU A 14 -28.36 54.19 -9.57
C LEU A 14 -27.40 54.73 -10.65
N TRP A 15 -27.85 54.87 -11.90
CA TRP A 15 -27.01 55.34 -13.01
C TRP A 15 -27.10 56.85 -13.29
N GLY A 16 -28.08 57.55 -12.71
CA GLY A 16 -28.27 59.00 -12.95
C GLY A 16 -27.31 59.93 -12.22
N LYS A 17 -26.48 59.44 -11.28
CA LYS A 17 -25.59 60.28 -10.45
C LYS A 17 -24.09 60.10 -10.68
N LEU A 18 -23.68 59.21 -11.59
CA LEU A 18 -22.26 58.95 -11.88
C LEU A 18 -21.79 59.50 -13.24
N THR A 19 -22.65 60.20 -13.98
CA THR A 19 -22.40 60.59 -15.38
C THR A 19 -21.63 61.89 -15.62
N PRO A 20 -21.47 62.88 -14.73
CA PRO A 20 -20.71 64.07 -15.12
C PRO A 20 -19.19 63.92 -14.92
N PHE A 21 -18.70 62.93 -14.15
CA PHE A 21 -17.27 62.84 -13.80
C PHE A 21 -16.43 61.84 -14.61
N MET A 22 -17.05 60.89 -15.34
CA MET A 22 -16.31 59.89 -16.15
C MET A 22 -16.29 60.17 -17.66
N ALA A 23 -16.85 61.29 -18.12
CA ALA A 23 -16.99 61.56 -19.55
C ALA A 23 -15.69 62.01 -20.25
N MET A 24 -14.60 62.31 -19.54
CA MET A 24 -13.44 62.98 -20.15
C MET A 24 -12.21 62.10 -20.43
N VAL A 25 -12.19 60.80 -20.06
CA VAL A 25 -10.97 59.96 -20.20
C VAL A 25 -11.22 58.56 -20.79
N MET A 26 -12.43 58.23 -21.24
CA MET A 26 -12.68 56.89 -21.82
C MET A 26 -12.49 56.85 -23.34
N PRO A 27 -11.68 55.92 -23.88
CA PRO A 27 -11.49 55.75 -25.32
C PRO A 27 -12.78 55.31 -26.03
N VAL A 28 -12.96 55.75 -27.28
CA VAL A 28 -14.18 55.55 -28.10
C VAL A 28 -14.65 54.09 -28.15
N ALA A 29 -13.71 53.14 -28.10
CA ALA A 29 -14.02 51.70 -28.06
C ALA A 29 -14.83 51.28 -26.82
N VAL A 30 -14.61 51.90 -25.65
CA VAL A 30 -15.30 51.56 -24.40
C VAL A 30 -16.74 52.12 -24.40
N ARG A 31 -16.97 53.23 -25.09
CA ARG A 31 -18.33 53.77 -25.27
C ARG A 31 -19.17 52.87 -26.18
N LEU A 32 -18.57 52.35 -27.24
CA LEU A 32 -19.25 51.44 -28.17
C LEU A 32 -19.58 50.09 -27.53
N THR A 33 -18.70 49.54 -26.68
CA THR A 33 -18.99 48.28 -25.96
C THR A 33 -20.09 48.44 -24.92
N LEU A 34 -20.15 49.57 -24.20
CA LEU A 34 -21.24 49.83 -23.25
C LEU A 34 -22.59 50.04 -23.94
N ILE A 35 -22.61 50.73 -25.10
CA ILE A 35 -23.82 50.87 -25.92
C ILE A 35 -24.26 49.49 -26.45
N TRP A 36 -23.33 48.66 -26.90
CA TRP A 36 -23.62 47.31 -27.38
C TRP A 36 -24.14 46.39 -26.27
N GLN A 37 -23.59 46.49 -25.05
CA GLN A 37 -24.11 45.79 -23.87
C GLN A 37 -25.52 46.26 -23.48
N ALA A 38 -25.81 47.56 -23.54
CA ALA A 38 -27.14 48.07 -23.24
C ALA A 38 -28.20 47.64 -24.28
N ILE A 39 -27.83 47.59 -25.56
CA ILE A 39 -28.70 47.10 -26.64
C ILE A 39 -28.96 45.60 -26.46
N LEU A 40 -27.94 44.80 -26.14
CA LEU A 40 -28.08 43.37 -25.87
C LEU A 40 -28.97 43.11 -24.65
N VAL A 41 -28.81 43.86 -23.57
CA VAL A 41 -29.63 43.71 -22.35
C VAL A 41 -31.09 44.09 -22.62
N SER A 42 -31.33 45.18 -23.36
CA SER A 42 -32.69 45.59 -23.76
C SER A 42 -33.35 44.59 -24.71
N TRP A 43 -32.58 44.05 -25.66
CA TRP A 43 -33.03 42.97 -26.56
C TRP A 43 -33.37 41.69 -25.78
N MET A 44 -32.51 41.28 -24.83
CA MET A 44 -32.76 40.14 -23.97
C MET A 44 -33.97 40.34 -23.03
N GLU A 45 -34.20 41.55 -22.51
CA GLU A 45 -35.38 41.84 -21.69
C GLU A 45 -36.69 41.76 -22.48
N ASN A 46 -36.69 42.19 -23.75
CA ASN A 46 -37.86 42.08 -24.62
C ASN A 46 -38.16 40.63 -25.02
N GLU A 47 -37.14 39.83 -25.31
CA GLU A 47 -37.32 38.40 -25.61
C GLU A 47 -37.77 37.59 -24.37
N MET A 48 -37.27 37.94 -23.18
CA MET A 48 -37.68 37.32 -21.92
C MET A 48 -39.16 37.54 -21.57
N LYS A 49 -39.76 38.67 -21.98
CA LYS A 49 -41.19 38.93 -21.77
C LYS A 49 -42.08 38.02 -22.63
N ASN A 50 -41.64 37.70 -23.85
CA ASN A 50 -42.34 36.76 -24.74
C ASN A 50 -42.25 35.31 -24.27
N ILE A 51 -41.19 34.92 -23.56
CA ILE A 51 -41.03 33.58 -22.99
C ILE A 51 -42.00 33.32 -21.81
N TYR A 52 -42.42 34.38 -21.10
CA TYR A 52 -43.27 34.24 -19.90
C TYR A 52 -44.76 33.98 -20.18
N THR A 53 -45.24 34.21 -21.41
CA THR A 53 -46.66 34.07 -21.78
C THR A 53 -47.02 32.68 -22.32
N ASN A 54 -46.03 31.90 -22.77
CA ASN A 54 -46.29 30.61 -23.42
C ASN A 54 -46.00 29.42 -22.47
N LYS A 55 -47.06 28.70 -22.06
CA LYS A 55 -46.99 27.58 -21.10
C LYS A 55 -46.04 26.46 -21.53
N VAL A 56 -45.78 26.31 -22.83
CA VAL A 56 -44.89 25.28 -23.39
C VAL A 56 -43.42 25.62 -23.11
N PHE A 57 -43.03 26.89 -23.26
CA PHE A 57 -41.65 27.33 -23.02
C PHE A 57 -41.24 27.27 -21.56
N LYS A 58 -42.16 27.55 -20.62
CA LYS A 58 -41.93 27.34 -19.18
C LYS A 58 -41.61 25.88 -18.82
N LYS A 59 -42.25 24.92 -19.48
CA LYS A 59 -41.95 23.50 -19.24
C LYS A 59 -40.58 23.11 -19.81
N LEU A 60 -40.23 23.67 -20.97
CA LEU A 60 -38.95 23.38 -21.62
C LEU A 60 -37.74 23.91 -20.82
N THR A 61 -37.84 25.13 -20.26
CA THR A 61 -36.77 25.72 -19.45
C THR A 61 -36.53 24.97 -18.13
N ILE A 62 -37.57 24.43 -17.50
CA ILE A 62 -37.43 23.59 -16.30
C ILE A 62 -36.69 22.29 -16.62
N ILE A 63 -36.97 21.66 -17.76
CA ILE A 63 -36.32 20.41 -18.17
C ILE A 63 -34.83 20.65 -18.47
N VAL A 64 -34.49 21.73 -19.16
CA VAL A 64 -33.09 22.10 -19.45
C VAL A 64 -32.32 22.41 -18.16
N ALA A 65 -32.96 23.08 -17.20
CA ALA A 65 -32.34 23.33 -15.88
C ALA A 65 -32.12 22.03 -15.08
N CYS A 66 -33.01 21.04 -15.18
CA CYS A 66 -32.78 19.75 -14.52
C CYS A 66 -31.66 18.93 -15.18
N LEU A 67 -31.50 19.01 -16.50
CA LEU A 67 -30.44 18.30 -17.24
C LEU A 67 -29.04 18.88 -16.98
N SER A 68 -28.92 20.17 -16.66
CA SER A 68 -27.61 20.77 -16.33
C SER A 68 -27.11 20.40 -14.93
N LEU A 69 -27.98 19.94 -14.02
CA LEU A 69 -27.56 19.48 -12.68
C LEU A 69 -26.98 18.06 -12.66
N SER A 70 -27.23 17.22 -13.67
CA SER A 70 -26.67 15.85 -13.72
C SER A 70 -25.22 15.76 -14.22
N ALA A 71 -24.61 16.87 -14.64
CA ALA A 71 -23.25 16.87 -15.20
C ALA A 71 -22.12 16.84 -14.16
N CYS A 72 -22.43 16.95 -12.86
CA CYS A 72 -21.45 16.91 -11.78
C CYS A 72 -21.37 15.57 -11.03
N TYR A 73 -21.76 14.45 -11.66
CA TYR A 73 -21.47 13.13 -11.08
C TYR A 73 -20.11 12.64 -11.59
N GLN A 74 -19.03 13.03 -10.91
CA GLN A 74 -17.73 12.40 -11.10
C GLN A 74 -17.83 10.96 -10.61
N THR A 75 -17.92 10.01 -11.53
CA THR A 75 -17.79 8.59 -11.23
C THR A 75 -16.34 8.30 -10.87
N VAL A 76 -16.07 8.19 -9.56
CA VAL A 76 -14.84 7.56 -9.09
C VAL A 76 -14.80 6.13 -9.64
N PRO A 77 -13.70 5.68 -10.28
CA PRO A 77 -13.61 4.33 -10.81
C PRO A 77 -13.84 3.29 -9.70
N SER A 78 -14.79 2.40 -9.93
CA SER A 78 -15.27 1.36 -9.00
C SER A 78 -14.26 0.22 -8.77
N THR A 79 -13.01 0.36 -9.21
CA THR A 79 -11.93 -0.59 -8.94
C THR A 79 -11.26 -0.38 -7.58
N MET A 80 -11.59 0.69 -6.86
CA MET A 80 -10.98 1.03 -5.57
C MET A 80 -12.00 0.89 -4.44
N GLY A 81 -11.76 -0.06 -3.54
CA GLY A 81 -12.55 -0.19 -2.30
C GLY A 81 -12.33 1.02 -1.38
N PRO A 82 -13.26 1.32 -0.45
CA PRO A 82 -13.16 2.47 0.47
C PRO A 82 -11.86 2.54 1.29
N GLY A 83 -11.20 1.40 1.52
CA GLY A 83 -9.90 1.32 2.20
C GLY A 83 -8.72 1.79 1.35
N ASP A 84 -8.85 1.85 0.02
CA ASP A 84 -7.74 2.14 -0.90
C ASP A 84 -7.46 3.65 -1.03
N LEU A 85 -8.51 4.48 -0.90
CA LEU A 85 -8.37 5.95 -0.88
C LEU A 85 -7.63 6.47 0.36
N SER A 86 -7.57 5.67 1.44
CA SER A 86 -6.84 6.01 2.67
C SER A 86 -5.32 5.79 2.57
N GLN A 87 -4.87 5.02 1.58
CA GLN A 87 -3.45 4.76 1.38
C GLN A 87 -2.82 5.88 0.54
N PRO A 88 -1.53 6.20 0.78
CA PRO A 88 -0.79 7.04 -0.13
C PRO A 88 -0.79 6.47 -1.55
N GLU A 89 -0.93 7.32 -2.56
CA GLU A 89 -1.02 6.93 -3.98
C GLU A 89 0.13 6.03 -4.45
N TYR A 90 1.34 6.21 -3.94
CA TYR A 90 2.49 5.36 -4.27
C TYR A 90 2.30 3.89 -3.88
N LYS A 91 1.53 3.60 -2.81
CA LYS A 91 1.20 2.22 -2.42
C LYS A 91 0.20 1.60 -3.38
N ARG A 92 -0.72 2.39 -3.92
CA ARG A 92 -1.68 1.95 -4.93
C ARG A 92 -1.02 1.67 -6.27
N ASN A 93 -0.09 2.52 -6.68
CA ASN A 93 0.63 2.39 -7.95
C ASN A 93 1.66 1.24 -7.92
N HIS A 94 2.25 0.98 -6.75
CA HIS A 94 3.28 -0.05 -6.56
C HIS A 94 2.96 -0.97 -5.37
N PRO A 95 1.89 -1.78 -5.44
CA PRO A 95 1.49 -2.62 -4.33
C PRO A 95 2.50 -3.76 -4.11
N ILE A 96 2.77 -4.07 -2.84
CA ILE A 96 3.51 -5.28 -2.48
C ILE A 96 2.52 -6.44 -2.50
N SER A 97 2.71 -7.36 -3.44
CA SER A 97 1.91 -8.58 -3.54
C SER A 97 2.57 -9.71 -2.77
N VAL A 98 1.78 -10.49 -2.04
CA VAL A 98 2.25 -11.68 -1.33
C VAL A 98 1.84 -12.92 -2.13
N LYS A 99 2.79 -13.82 -2.37
CA LYS A 99 2.56 -15.09 -3.07
C LYS A 99 3.09 -16.25 -2.23
N LYS A 100 2.39 -17.38 -2.27
CA LYS A 100 2.85 -18.63 -1.70
C LYS A 100 3.71 -19.37 -2.72
N GLY A 101 4.84 -19.93 -2.30
CA GLY A 101 5.75 -20.66 -3.18
C GLY A 101 6.68 -21.58 -2.41
N MET A 102 7.51 -22.34 -3.12
CA MET A 102 8.48 -23.24 -2.51
C MET A 102 9.85 -22.57 -2.37
N ALA A 103 10.43 -22.65 -1.17
CA ALA A 103 11.85 -22.47 -0.98
C ALA A 103 12.54 -23.82 -1.21
N GLU A 104 13.61 -23.84 -2.01
CA GLU A 104 14.32 -25.06 -2.36
C GLU A 104 15.82 -24.83 -2.32
N ILE A 105 16.55 -25.79 -1.76
CA ILE A 105 18.00 -25.89 -1.89
C ILE A 105 18.38 -27.30 -2.35
N ASN A 106 19.36 -27.38 -3.23
CA ASN A 106 19.82 -28.61 -3.84
C ASN A 106 21.30 -28.83 -3.55
N PHE A 107 21.63 -30.00 -3.00
CA PHE A 107 22.99 -30.40 -2.70
C PHE A 107 23.46 -31.45 -3.70
N THR A 108 24.33 -31.04 -4.61
CA THR A 108 25.04 -31.97 -5.49
C THR A 108 26.22 -32.60 -4.73
N LEU A 109 26.32 -33.93 -4.80
CA LEU A 109 27.33 -34.70 -4.10
C LEU A 109 28.25 -35.40 -5.11
N PRO A 110 29.51 -34.94 -5.28
CA PRO A 110 30.45 -35.55 -6.21
C PRO A 110 30.71 -37.04 -5.89
N LYS A 111 31.16 -37.80 -6.89
CA LYS A 111 31.50 -39.23 -6.76
C LYS A 111 32.44 -39.60 -5.62
N LYS A 112 33.40 -38.71 -5.27
CA LYS A 112 34.39 -38.93 -4.20
C LYS A 112 34.00 -38.30 -2.85
N SER A 113 32.80 -37.72 -2.74
CA SER A 113 32.34 -37.11 -1.48
C SER A 113 31.90 -38.19 -0.48
N GLY A 114 32.09 -37.92 0.83
CA GLY A 114 31.61 -38.76 1.93
C GLY A 114 30.22 -38.39 2.46
N GLY A 115 29.59 -37.36 1.89
CA GLY A 115 28.36 -36.73 2.38
C GLY A 115 28.38 -35.21 2.17
N LEU A 116 27.58 -34.48 2.96
CA LEU A 116 27.59 -33.01 2.96
C LEU A 116 28.94 -32.48 3.45
N SER A 117 29.49 -31.50 2.74
CA SER A 117 30.64 -30.75 3.22
C SER A 117 30.27 -29.91 4.47
N PRO A 118 31.25 -29.43 5.25
CA PRO A 118 30.98 -28.53 6.38
C PRO A 118 30.17 -27.29 5.98
N ASN A 119 30.50 -26.70 4.82
CA ASN A 119 29.76 -25.54 4.28
C ASN A 119 28.32 -25.91 3.90
N GLN A 120 28.12 -27.05 3.22
CA GLN A 120 26.77 -27.52 2.89
C GLN A 120 25.95 -27.86 4.14
N THR A 121 26.60 -28.38 5.18
CA THR A 121 25.99 -28.67 6.48
C THR A 121 25.51 -27.38 7.16
N ALA A 122 26.32 -26.32 7.15
CA ALA A 122 25.94 -25.02 7.66
C ALA A 122 24.77 -24.41 6.87
N ILE A 123 24.77 -24.54 5.53
CA ILE A 123 23.67 -24.09 4.68
C ILE A 123 22.38 -24.86 4.99
N ALA A 124 22.46 -26.18 5.16
CA ALA A 124 21.31 -27.02 5.52
C ALA A 124 20.75 -26.62 6.91
N ALA A 125 21.61 -26.38 7.89
CA ALA A 125 21.19 -25.93 9.21
C ALA A 125 20.50 -24.56 9.16
N GLN A 126 21.07 -23.61 8.42
CA GLN A 126 20.45 -22.29 8.24
C GLN A 126 19.09 -22.39 7.53
N PHE A 127 18.96 -23.27 6.54
CA PHE A 127 17.69 -23.49 5.84
C PHE A 127 16.62 -24.10 6.74
N ILE A 128 17.03 -24.94 7.69
CA ILE A 128 16.12 -25.50 8.72
C ILE A 128 15.67 -24.42 9.69
N ILE A 129 16.56 -23.50 10.10
CA ILE A 129 16.19 -22.32 10.90
C ILE A 129 15.19 -21.45 10.13
N ASP A 130 15.43 -21.21 8.84
CA ASP A 130 14.49 -20.46 7.99
C ASP A 130 13.11 -21.15 7.88
N TYR A 131 13.07 -22.48 7.90
CA TYR A 131 11.81 -23.23 7.95
C TYR A 131 11.07 -23.02 9.28
N MET A 132 11.78 -23.01 10.41
CA MET A 132 11.16 -22.75 11.72
C MET A 132 10.54 -21.36 11.79
N ASP A 133 11.20 -20.35 11.21
CA ASP A 133 10.75 -18.96 11.28
C ASP A 133 9.66 -18.64 10.25
N LYS A 134 9.79 -19.15 9.02
CA LYS A 134 9.03 -18.68 7.84
C LYS A 134 8.25 -19.80 7.15
N GLY A 135 8.51 -21.05 7.49
CA GLY A 135 7.93 -22.23 6.86
C GLY A 135 6.42 -22.31 7.07
N GLN A 136 5.75 -22.83 6.05
CA GLN A 136 4.34 -23.18 6.05
C GLN A 136 4.23 -24.65 5.65
N GLY A 137 3.41 -25.42 6.38
CA GLY A 137 3.22 -26.83 6.08
C GLY A 137 4.45 -27.69 6.38
N HIS A 138 4.65 -28.73 5.57
CA HIS A 138 5.65 -29.76 5.81
C HIS A 138 7.01 -29.39 5.21
N PHE A 139 8.07 -29.85 5.85
CA PHE A 139 9.43 -29.83 5.31
C PHE A 139 9.63 -31.08 4.46
N GLU A 140 10.02 -30.90 3.20
CA GLU A 140 10.19 -31.98 2.24
C GLU A 140 11.67 -32.29 1.99
N ILE A 141 12.01 -33.59 1.99
CA ILE A 141 13.34 -34.07 1.65
C ILE A 141 13.25 -34.95 0.41
N TRP A 142 13.90 -34.53 -0.66
CA TRP A 142 13.94 -35.19 -1.95
C TRP A 142 15.25 -35.94 -2.15
N ARG A 143 15.22 -37.26 -2.01
CA ARG A 143 16.41 -38.11 -2.07
C ARG A 143 16.50 -38.88 -3.41
N PRO A 144 17.60 -38.75 -4.17
CA PRO A 144 17.82 -39.56 -5.36
C PRO A 144 18.11 -41.03 -4.99
N LYS A 145 17.46 -41.96 -5.69
CA LYS A 145 17.72 -43.41 -5.70
C LYS A 145 18.57 -43.73 -6.94
N GLY A 146 19.41 -44.76 -6.89
CA GLY A 146 20.25 -45.14 -8.04
C GLY A 146 21.39 -44.16 -8.35
N HIS A 147 21.69 -43.21 -7.46
CA HIS A 147 22.83 -42.30 -7.58
C HIS A 147 24.17 -43.08 -7.58
N LEU A 148 25.13 -42.67 -8.43
CA LEU A 148 26.44 -43.36 -8.53
C LEU A 148 27.20 -43.38 -7.21
N ASN A 149 27.01 -42.36 -6.37
CA ASN A 149 27.51 -42.32 -5.01
C ASN A 149 26.37 -42.45 -4.00
N SER A 150 25.78 -43.65 -3.89
CA SER A 150 24.65 -43.90 -3.00
C SER A 150 24.98 -43.78 -1.51
N GLN A 151 26.23 -44.04 -1.13
CA GLN A 151 26.69 -43.94 0.26
C GLN A 151 26.75 -42.49 0.74
N ALA A 152 27.27 -41.57 -0.09
CA ALA A 152 27.27 -40.15 0.26
C ALA A 152 25.86 -39.57 0.39
N ILE A 153 24.93 -39.96 -0.50
CA ILE A 153 23.53 -39.52 -0.41
C ILE A 153 22.87 -40.04 0.88
N LYS A 154 23.15 -41.29 1.28
CA LYS A 154 22.68 -41.83 2.56
C LYS A 154 23.24 -41.07 3.75
N SER A 155 24.55 -40.80 3.76
CA SER A 155 25.25 -40.04 4.80
C SER A 155 24.71 -38.60 4.91
N ALA A 156 24.57 -37.91 3.78
CA ALA A 156 23.99 -36.57 3.70
C ALA A 156 22.54 -36.54 4.22
N HIS A 157 21.71 -37.50 3.82
CA HIS A 157 20.35 -37.63 4.30
C HIS A 157 20.29 -37.86 5.81
N GLN A 158 21.15 -38.72 6.36
CA GLN A 158 21.25 -38.93 7.81
C GLN A 158 21.69 -37.66 8.54
N LYS A 159 22.64 -36.90 7.97
CA LYS A 159 23.08 -35.63 8.55
C LYS A 159 21.97 -34.57 8.57
N VAL A 160 21.19 -34.43 7.50
CA VAL A 160 20.02 -33.54 7.50
C VAL A 160 19.00 -33.97 8.57
N ARG A 161 18.74 -35.29 8.70
CA ARG A 161 17.84 -35.81 9.74
C ARG A 161 18.35 -35.53 11.15
N SER A 162 19.66 -35.60 11.39
CA SER A 162 20.22 -35.29 12.72
C SER A 162 20.02 -33.80 13.05
N ILE A 163 20.22 -32.91 12.08
CA ILE A 163 20.00 -31.46 12.27
C ILE A 163 18.52 -31.16 12.56
N LEU A 164 17.59 -31.79 11.83
CA LEU A 164 16.15 -31.64 12.10
C LEU A 164 15.77 -32.12 13.50
N TYR A 165 16.36 -33.22 13.96
CA TYR A 165 16.15 -33.74 15.30
C TYR A 165 16.73 -32.83 16.39
N GLU A 166 17.96 -32.32 16.19
CA GLU A 166 18.60 -31.33 17.07
C GLU A 166 17.81 -30.02 17.15
N ALA A 167 17.16 -29.62 16.06
CA ALA A 167 16.25 -28.46 16.00
C ALA A 167 14.86 -28.74 16.60
N ALA A 168 14.63 -29.92 17.19
CA ALA A 168 13.35 -30.34 17.78
C ALA A 168 12.15 -30.29 16.81
N ILE A 169 12.39 -30.47 15.50
CA ILE A 169 11.31 -30.52 14.51
C ILE A 169 10.66 -31.91 14.57
N PRO A 170 9.33 -32.00 14.78
CA PRO A 170 8.66 -33.28 14.90
C PRO A 170 8.73 -34.04 13.57
N ALA A 171 8.92 -35.36 13.63
CA ALA A 171 9.00 -36.21 12.45
C ALA A 171 7.73 -36.15 11.59
N THR A 172 6.57 -35.84 12.19
CA THR A 172 5.29 -35.65 11.47
C THR A 172 5.26 -34.40 10.60
N ALA A 173 6.12 -33.41 10.85
CA ALA A 173 6.25 -32.22 10.01
C ALA A 173 7.17 -32.45 8.79
N VAL A 174 7.81 -33.61 8.68
CA VAL A 174 8.79 -33.91 7.63
C VAL A 174 8.23 -34.96 6.67
N THR A 175 8.21 -34.64 5.37
CA THR A 175 7.82 -35.57 4.29
C THR A 175 9.04 -36.01 3.50
N TYR A 176 9.16 -37.31 3.26
CA TYR A 176 10.28 -37.90 2.52
C TYR A 176 9.86 -38.32 1.13
N HIS A 177 10.49 -37.74 0.12
CA HIS A 177 10.32 -38.08 -1.28
C HIS A 177 11.56 -38.80 -1.81
N SER A 178 11.34 -39.71 -2.75
CA SER A 178 12.42 -40.36 -3.46
C SER A 178 12.16 -40.36 -4.96
N PHE A 179 13.16 -40.02 -5.75
CA PHE A 179 13.11 -40.03 -7.21
C PHE A 179 14.29 -40.85 -7.76
N ASP A 180 14.18 -41.34 -8.99
CA ASP A 180 15.27 -42.09 -9.63
C ASP A 180 16.30 -41.14 -10.24
N ALA A 181 17.58 -41.38 -9.96
CA ALA A 181 18.71 -40.66 -10.54
C ALA A 181 19.17 -41.27 -11.87
N ASN A 182 18.67 -42.44 -12.26
CA ASN A 182 19.04 -43.15 -13.50
C ASN A 182 20.56 -43.36 -13.65
N GLY A 183 21.28 -43.55 -12.54
CA GLY A 183 22.74 -43.69 -12.57
C GLY A 183 23.49 -42.39 -12.83
N SER A 184 22.88 -41.21 -12.63
CA SER A 184 23.56 -39.92 -12.66
C SER A 184 24.30 -39.63 -11.34
N ASP A 185 25.45 -38.97 -11.41
CA ASP A 185 26.19 -38.36 -10.28
C ASP A 185 25.82 -36.90 -10.01
N ASP A 186 24.99 -36.30 -10.86
CA ASP A 186 24.56 -34.91 -10.73
C ASP A 186 23.19 -34.77 -10.03
N ALA A 187 22.51 -35.89 -9.76
CA ALA A 187 21.19 -35.86 -9.13
C ALA A 187 21.30 -35.33 -7.68
N PRO A 188 20.65 -34.20 -7.35
CA PRO A 188 20.87 -33.53 -6.07
C PRO A 188 20.02 -34.14 -4.95
N LEU A 189 20.50 -34.01 -3.71
CA LEU A 189 19.66 -34.11 -2.52
C LEU A 189 18.96 -32.76 -2.32
N GLY A 190 17.64 -32.71 -2.52
CA GLY A 190 16.85 -31.49 -2.42
C GLY A 190 16.15 -31.35 -1.07
N LEU A 191 16.17 -30.15 -0.49
CA LEU A 191 15.36 -29.79 0.66
C LEU A 191 14.38 -28.70 0.25
N LYS A 192 13.10 -28.87 0.56
CA LYS A 192 12.05 -27.93 0.14
C LYS A 192 11.07 -27.66 1.26
N PHE A 193 10.50 -26.47 1.29
CA PHE A 193 9.33 -26.18 2.11
C PHE A 193 8.55 -25.00 1.53
N GLU A 194 7.28 -24.90 1.89
CA GLU A 194 6.43 -23.84 1.40
C GLU A 194 6.57 -22.57 2.26
N ARG A 195 6.61 -21.39 1.63
CA ARG A 195 6.66 -20.11 2.34
C ARG A 195 5.98 -19.00 1.55
N TYR A 196 5.75 -17.88 2.22
CA TYR A 196 5.31 -16.66 1.57
C TYR A 196 6.49 -15.83 1.05
N PHE A 197 6.29 -15.18 -0.08
CA PHE A 197 7.21 -14.27 -0.74
C PHE A 197 6.51 -12.94 -0.99
N ALA A 198 7.19 -11.84 -0.64
CA ALA A 198 6.76 -10.49 -0.99
C ALA A 198 7.41 -10.08 -2.32
N THR A 199 6.59 -9.65 -3.27
CA THR A 199 7.06 -9.14 -4.56
C THR A 199 6.35 -7.83 -4.87
N ALA A 200 7.13 -6.79 -5.15
CA ALA A 200 6.60 -5.52 -5.64
C ALA A 200 6.53 -5.51 -7.17
N SER A 201 5.74 -4.58 -7.72
CA SER A 201 5.70 -4.33 -9.16
C SER A 201 7.07 -3.92 -9.71
N LYS A 202 7.37 -4.32 -10.95
CA LYS A 202 8.55 -3.82 -11.68
C LYS A 202 8.46 -2.30 -11.84
N CYS A 203 9.54 -1.59 -11.55
CA CYS A 203 9.59 -0.15 -11.75
C CYS A 203 9.67 0.21 -13.23
N GLY A 204 8.92 1.23 -13.64
CA GLY A 204 9.03 1.82 -14.96
C GLY A 204 10.35 2.58 -15.11
N ARG A 205 10.78 2.80 -16.36
CA ARG A 205 11.96 3.63 -16.67
C ARG A 205 11.61 5.10 -16.90
N GLN A 206 10.33 5.42 -17.11
CA GLN A 206 9.88 6.76 -17.51
C GLN A 206 9.28 7.51 -16.32
N MET A 207 9.90 8.61 -15.90
CA MET A 207 9.46 9.43 -14.76
C MET A 207 8.51 10.57 -15.18
N GLY A 208 8.27 10.76 -16.47
CA GLY A 208 7.56 11.92 -17.00
C GLY A 208 8.35 13.22 -16.85
N ASN A 209 7.74 14.35 -17.24
CA ASN A 209 8.33 15.67 -17.04
C ASN A 209 7.99 16.19 -15.64
N LEU A 210 8.95 16.10 -14.71
CA LEU A 210 8.78 16.53 -13.32
C LEU A 210 8.53 18.05 -13.18
N SER A 211 8.93 18.85 -14.18
CA SER A 211 8.71 20.30 -14.19
C SER A 211 7.25 20.67 -14.47
N GLN A 212 6.43 19.76 -14.99
CA GLN A 212 5.00 19.98 -15.27
C GLN A 212 4.10 19.41 -14.16
N ASN A 213 4.49 19.63 -12.90
CA ASN A 213 3.75 19.15 -11.73
C ASN A 213 3.19 20.30 -10.87
N PHE A 214 2.30 21.11 -11.45
CA PHE A 214 1.71 22.27 -10.76
C PHE A 214 0.81 21.90 -9.57
N LYS A 215 0.35 20.65 -9.51
CA LYS A 215 -0.49 20.12 -8.44
C LYS A 215 0.29 19.41 -7.33
N ASN A 216 1.62 19.30 -7.48
CA ASN A 216 2.49 18.56 -6.56
C ASN A 216 2.02 17.11 -6.33
N GLU A 217 1.54 16.46 -7.39
CA GLU A 217 1.09 15.07 -7.38
C GLU A 217 2.28 14.12 -7.47
N ASN A 218 2.10 12.86 -7.07
CA ASN A 218 3.14 11.86 -7.19
C ASN A 218 3.36 11.52 -8.68
N TYR A 219 4.61 11.58 -9.15
CA TYR A 219 4.90 11.11 -10.50
C TYR A 219 4.74 9.58 -10.60
N SER A 220 4.60 9.05 -11.80
CA SER A 220 4.21 7.64 -12.05
C SER A 220 5.07 6.58 -11.35
N ASN A 221 6.38 6.79 -11.20
CA ASN A 221 7.30 5.87 -10.52
C ASN A 221 7.59 6.24 -9.06
N PHE A 222 6.90 7.24 -8.51
CA PHE A 222 7.15 7.70 -7.15
C PHE A 222 6.89 6.57 -6.17
N GLY A 223 7.87 6.29 -5.30
CA GLY A 223 7.81 5.21 -4.32
C GLY A 223 8.08 3.80 -4.86
N CYS A 224 8.34 3.59 -6.16
CA CYS A 224 8.59 2.24 -6.66
C CYS A 224 9.84 1.57 -6.06
N ALA A 225 10.96 2.29 -6.04
CA ALA A 225 12.20 1.79 -5.43
C ALA A 225 12.02 1.52 -3.93
N TYR A 226 11.26 2.39 -3.25
CA TYR A 226 10.94 2.23 -1.84
C TYR A 226 10.13 0.95 -1.58
N GLN A 227 9.08 0.69 -2.36
CA GLN A 227 8.27 -0.53 -2.24
C GLN A 227 9.06 -1.79 -2.58
N ASN A 228 9.95 -1.74 -3.57
CA ASN A 228 10.83 -2.86 -3.90
C ASN A 228 11.82 -3.17 -2.78
N ASN A 229 12.42 -2.14 -2.17
CA ASN A 229 13.33 -2.32 -1.04
C ASN A 229 12.60 -2.86 0.18
N ILE A 230 11.41 -2.33 0.52
CA ILE A 230 10.58 -2.87 1.60
C ILE A 230 10.23 -4.34 1.34
N ALA A 231 9.78 -4.69 0.14
CA ALA A 231 9.45 -6.07 -0.20
C ALA A 231 10.63 -7.04 0.01
N LYS A 232 11.88 -6.57 -0.10
CA LYS A 232 13.09 -7.35 0.18
C LYS A 232 13.49 -7.37 1.65
N MET A 233 13.17 -6.32 2.41
CA MET A 233 13.48 -6.21 3.84
C MET A 233 12.46 -6.91 4.74
N ILE A 234 11.26 -7.21 4.23
CA ILE A 234 10.24 -7.92 5.02
C ILE A 234 10.73 -9.33 5.37
N SER A 235 10.87 -9.59 6.66
CA SER A 235 11.28 -10.91 7.17
C SER A 235 10.21 -11.97 6.93
N ASN A 236 8.96 -11.67 7.30
CA ASN A 236 7.81 -12.55 7.11
C ASN A 236 6.72 -11.90 6.23
N PRO A 237 6.63 -12.26 4.94
CA PRO A 237 5.61 -11.72 4.03
C PRO A 237 4.16 -12.05 4.42
N LYS A 238 3.92 -13.05 5.26
CA LYS A 238 2.57 -13.43 5.71
C LYS A 238 1.91 -12.30 6.50
N ASP A 239 2.69 -11.49 7.21
CA ASP A 239 2.20 -10.40 8.06
C ASP A 239 1.50 -9.29 7.27
N LEU A 240 1.77 -9.19 5.96
CA LEU A 240 1.06 -8.27 5.06
C LEU A 240 -0.38 -8.72 4.75
N LEU A 241 -0.68 -10.01 4.92
CA LEU A 241 -2.05 -10.54 4.72
C LEU A 241 -2.93 -10.32 5.96
N GLY A 242 -2.30 -10.19 7.13
CA GLY A 242 -2.98 -9.94 8.39
C GLY A 242 -2.02 -10.02 9.57
N PRO A 243 -2.38 -9.43 10.72
CA PRO A 243 -1.57 -9.51 11.92
C PRO A 243 -1.41 -10.96 12.38
N ALA A 244 -0.23 -11.31 12.88
CA ALA A 244 -0.02 -12.57 13.56
C ALA A 244 -0.92 -12.69 14.80
N THR A 245 -1.29 -13.91 15.17
CA THR A 245 -2.00 -14.17 16.42
C THR A 245 -1.13 -13.70 17.59
N MET A 246 -1.66 -12.82 18.42
CA MET A 246 -0.95 -12.37 19.62
C MET A 246 -0.77 -13.53 20.59
N SER A 247 0.38 -13.58 21.24
CA SER A 247 0.58 -14.46 22.40
C SER A 247 -0.37 -14.06 23.53
N SER A 248 -0.68 -15.00 24.42
CA SER A 248 -1.46 -14.72 25.61
C SER A 248 -0.77 -13.66 26.47
N ALA A 249 -1.56 -12.76 27.07
CA ALA A 249 -1.03 -11.83 28.06
C ALA A 249 -0.36 -12.60 29.23
N SER A 250 0.77 -12.09 29.74
CA SER A 250 1.41 -12.69 30.92
C SER A 250 0.56 -12.42 32.15
N ALA A 251 0.03 -13.49 32.74
CA ALA A 251 -0.76 -13.44 33.96
C ALA A 251 0.10 -12.97 35.15
N GLU A 252 1.36 -13.39 35.18
CA GLU A 252 2.34 -13.04 36.22
C GLU A 252 2.59 -11.52 36.23
N ARG A 253 2.83 -10.93 35.04
CA ARG A 253 3.03 -9.49 34.92
C ARG A 253 1.78 -8.71 35.33
N HIS A 254 0.60 -9.16 34.93
CA HIS A 254 -0.65 -8.53 35.35
C HIS A 254 -0.84 -8.59 36.87
N GLN A 255 -0.56 -9.71 37.51
CA GLN A 255 -0.66 -9.85 38.96
C GLN A 255 0.30 -8.90 39.70
N ILE A 256 1.55 -8.79 39.23
CA ILE A 256 2.55 -7.89 39.82
C ILE A 256 2.12 -6.43 39.69
N ILE A 257 1.67 -6.01 38.51
CA ILE A 257 1.20 -4.63 38.28
C ILE A 257 -0.04 -4.34 39.13
N TRP A 258 -0.97 -5.29 39.23
CA TRP A 258 -2.17 -5.15 40.05
C TRP A 258 -1.84 -5.03 41.54
N ALA A 259 -0.94 -5.87 42.05
CA ALA A 259 -0.47 -5.78 43.44
C ALA A 259 0.19 -4.42 43.73
N LYS A 260 1.04 -3.93 42.82
CA LYS A 260 1.67 -2.62 42.94
C LYS A 260 0.63 -1.49 42.95
N TYR A 261 -0.38 -1.58 42.10
CA TYR A 261 -1.49 -0.64 42.05
C TYR A 261 -2.27 -0.60 43.36
N ILE A 262 -2.64 -1.75 43.92
CA ILE A 262 -3.33 -1.85 45.22
C ILE A 262 -2.48 -1.22 46.34
N GLN A 263 -1.17 -1.44 46.31
CA GLN A 263 -0.24 -0.89 47.31
C GLN A 263 0.08 0.59 47.09
N GLY A 264 -0.42 1.22 46.03
CA GLY A 264 -0.10 2.62 45.68
C GLY A 264 1.37 2.82 45.30
N THR A 265 2.07 1.77 44.87
CA THR A 265 3.49 1.82 44.48
C THR A 265 3.64 1.97 42.97
N SER A 266 4.79 2.47 42.51
CA SER A 266 5.05 2.70 41.09
C SER A 266 4.98 1.40 40.27
N THR A 267 4.12 1.38 39.26
CA THR A 267 3.96 0.28 38.30
C THR A 267 5.05 0.26 37.23
N GLY A 268 5.77 1.38 37.07
CA GLY A 268 6.92 1.48 36.18
C GLY A 268 8.17 0.79 36.72
N ALA A 269 9.21 0.73 35.88
CA ALA A 269 10.54 0.37 36.33
C ALA A 269 11.13 1.51 37.19
N THR A 270 11.86 1.17 38.25
CA THR A 270 12.63 2.14 39.02
C THR A 270 13.77 2.66 38.15
N ARG A 271 13.79 3.96 37.88
CA ARG A 271 14.90 4.58 37.13
C ARG A 271 16.16 4.57 37.98
N SER A 272 17.28 4.17 37.38
CA SER A 272 18.60 4.28 38.02
C SER A 272 19.10 5.73 38.00
N GLU A 273 20.02 6.09 38.90
CA GLU A 273 20.61 7.45 38.89
C GLU A 273 21.37 7.74 37.59
N ALA A 274 21.91 6.72 36.92
CA ALA A 274 22.56 6.86 35.61
C ALA A 274 21.59 7.25 34.48
N GLU A 275 20.27 7.07 34.66
CA GLU A 275 19.23 7.48 33.70
C GLU A 275 18.75 8.92 33.92
N LYS A 276 19.21 9.58 34.98
CA LYS A 276 18.92 10.99 35.27
C LYS A 276 20.04 11.85 34.70
N VAL A 277 19.96 12.16 33.41
CA VAL A 277 20.88 13.13 32.79
C VAL A 277 20.30 14.54 32.93
N SER A 278 21.08 15.44 33.52
CA SER A 278 20.76 16.87 33.55
C SER A 278 21.20 17.50 32.21
N ILE A 279 20.32 18.29 31.57
CA ILE A 279 20.59 18.92 30.26
C ILE A 279 21.84 19.83 30.31
N SER A 280 22.17 20.35 31.50
CA SER A 280 23.38 21.14 31.77
C SER A 280 24.70 20.39 31.58
N GLU A 281 24.67 19.05 31.57
CA GLU A 281 25.88 18.20 31.55
C GLU A 281 26.30 17.82 30.12
N VAL A 282 25.42 18.01 29.13
CA VAL A 282 25.68 17.75 27.70
C VAL A 282 26.25 18.99 26.97
N ALA A 283 26.10 20.17 27.57
CA ALA A 283 26.53 21.45 26.98
C ALA A 283 27.96 21.89 27.40
N ARG A 284 28.76 20.98 27.97
CA ARG A 284 30.12 21.24 28.47
C ARG A 284 31.13 20.39 27.73
#